data_AF-A0A8T4B4N1-F1
#
_entry.id   AF-A0A8T4B4N1-F1
#
_cell.length_a   1.000
_cell.length_b   1.000
_cell.length_c   1.000
_cell.angle_alpha   90.00
_cell.angle_beta   90.00
_cell.angle_gamma   90.00
#
_symmetry.space_group_name_H-M   'P 1'
#
loop_
_entity.id
_entity.type
_entity.pdbx_description
1 polymer ?
#
loop_
_entity_poly.entity_id
_entity_poly.type
_entity_poly.pdbx_seq_one_letter_code
_entity_poly.pdbx_strand_id
1 'polypeptide(L)'
;TGDAFPTIADQWSDMDGDGWGDNQTSFYQPDAFPFQPSQWNDFDGDGYGDNSVFDPDGEDGPLGPETAFQPDECRKEFGTSVPFTESEGYGCPDSDGDGRSDSNDICPWDPAITNGVLTGPNAVKCAITSDPSLNTGDGDGSALGFSTDSTTFMALGGLIVLLLGLIFVAQIAKASSKRKASAERAQEAKMDIAFSEEEERRLAWIDHYVAAGQLDEARALGWSESAPVPEWKQYEMQQQADQAGAVPTMLDLNKL
;
A
#
# COMPACT_ATOMS: atom_id res chain seq x y z
N THR A 1 28.53 33.92 13.96
CA THR A 1 28.47 33.14 12.71
C THR A 1 27.52 31.99 12.99
N GLY A 2 26.40 31.92 12.28
CA GLY A 2 25.30 30.98 12.52
C GLY A 2 24.63 30.59 11.20
N ASP A 3 25.44 30.59 10.15
CA ASP A 3 25.07 30.15 8.81
C ASP A 3 25.63 28.73 8.67
N ALA A 4 24.75 27.75 8.45
CA ALA A 4 25.11 26.35 8.28
C ALA A 4 25.90 26.12 6.97
N PHE A 5 25.71 26.97 5.96
CA PHE A 5 26.33 26.83 4.64
C PHE A 5 27.06 28.10 4.18
N PRO A 6 28.21 28.46 4.79
CA PRO A 6 28.93 29.69 4.46
C PRO A 6 29.43 29.81 3.00
N THR A 7 29.47 28.68 2.28
CA THR A 7 29.92 28.60 0.88
C THR A 7 28.78 28.64 -0.13
N ILE A 8 27.52 28.53 0.32
CA ILE A 8 26.33 28.48 -0.54
C ILE A 8 25.47 29.69 -0.20
N ALA A 9 25.48 30.69 -1.06
CA ALA A 9 24.92 32.02 -0.74
C ALA A 9 23.41 32.03 -0.47
N ASP A 10 22.69 31.05 -1.01
CA ASP A 10 21.24 30.85 -0.88
C ASP A 10 20.85 29.78 0.15
N GLN A 11 21.81 29.18 0.86
CA GLN A 11 21.55 28.30 1.98
C GLN A 11 22.03 28.90 3.29
N TRP A 12 21.27 28.73 4.37
CA TRP A 12 21.64 29.27 5.68
C TRP A 12 21.25 28.40 6.88
N SER A 13 20.38 27.42 6.67
CA SER A 13 19.79 26.58 7.72
C SER A 13 19.89 25.11 7.31
N ASP A 14 20.18 24.28 8.31
CA ASP A 14 20.30 22.82 8.28
C ASP A 14 19.74 22.35 9.64
N MET A 15 18.46 21.98 9.68
CA MET A 15 17.78 21.80 10.96
C MET A 15 18.00 20.42 11.58
N ASP A 16 18.22 19.40 10.76
CA ASP A 16 18.44 18.02 11.19
C ASP A 16 19.91 17.58 11.08
N GLY A 17 20.77 18.38 10.44
CA GLY A 17 22.22 18.24 10.47
C GLY A 17 22.77 17.26 9.44
N ASP A 18 22.04 16.99 8.36
CA ASP A 18 22.43 16.02 7.34
C ASP A 18 23.32 16.61 6.23
N GLY A 19 23.60 17.92 6.29
CA GLY A 19 24.42 18.63 5.32
C GLY A 19 23.67 19.05 4.05
N TRP A 20 22.36 18.87 4.01
CA TRP A 20 21.46 19.45 3.02
C TRP A 20 20.70 20.64 3.64
N GLY A 21 20.28 21.54 2.76
CA GLY A 21 19.85 22.85 3.18
C GLY A 21 18.34 23.02 3.19
N ASP A 22 17.78 23.54 4.29
CA ASP A 22 16.32 23.72 4.47
C ASP A 22 15.65 24.69 3.46
N ASN A 23 16.44 25.44 2.67
CA ASN A 23 15.89 26.44 1.76
C ASN A 23 15.57 25.79 0.40
N GLN A 24 14.34 25.32 0.26
CA GLN A 24 13.83 24.70 -0.97
C GLN A 24 13.90 25.59 -2.22
N THR A 25 14.11 26.91 -2.06
CA THR A 25 14.30 27.81 -3.22
C THR A 25 15.73 27.84 -3.75
N SER A 26 16.68 27.27 -3.00
CA SER A 26 18.06 27.13 -3.43
C SER A 26 18.16 26.21 -4.64
N PHE A 27 19.04 26.56 -5.57
CA PHE A 27 19.37 25.66 -6.68
C PHE A 27 20.32 24.54 -6.23
N TYR A 28 21.12 24.79 -5.18
CA TYR A 28 22.15 23.87 -4.71
C TYR A 28 21.77 23.27 -3.37
N GLN A 29 21.70 21.93 -3.33
CA GLN A 29 21.48 21.11 -2.13
C GLN A 29 20.24 21.51 -1.30
N PRO A 30 19.05 21.66 -1.90
CA PRO A 30 17.82 21.77 -1.12
C PRO A 30 17.51 20.43 -0.46
N ASP A 31 17.09 20.48 0.79
CA ASP A 31 16.59 19.34 1.55
C ASP A 31 15.07 19.22 1.39
N ALA A 32 14.62 18.05 0.91
CA ALA A 32 13.20 17.70 0.80
C ALA A 32 12.56 17.37 2.17
N PHE A 33 13.33 16.95 3.17
CA PHE A 33 12.85 16.56 4.50
C PHE A 33 13.64 17.24 5.64
N PRO A 34 13.39 18.54 5.94
CA PRO A 34 14.09 19.37 6.95
C PRO A 34 14.07 18.89 8.42
N PHE A 35 13.52 17.71 8.68
CA PHE A 35 13.37 17.14 10.01
C PHE A 35 13.78 15.66 10.05
N GLN A 36 14.29 15.10 8.95
CA GLN A 36 14.60 13.68 8.81
C GLN A 36 16.03 13.54 8.28
N PRO A 37 17.03 13.41 9.17
CA PRO A 37 18.44 13.50 8.78
C PRO A 37 18.91 12.37 7.85
N SER A 38 18.13 11.30 7.75
CA SER A 38 18.41 10.21 6.82
C SER A 38 17.90 10.44 5.39
N GLN A 39 17.11 11.48 5.15
CA GLN A 39 16.40 11.72 3.90
C GLN A 39 16.56 13.17 3.47
N TRP A 40 17.06 13.38 2.25
CA TRP A 40 17.22 14.73 1.68
C TRP A 40 16.67 14.87 0.27
N ASN A 41 16.43 13.75 -0.42
CA ASN A 41 16.01 13.73 -1.82
C ASN A 41 14.67 13.01 -1.98
N ASP A 42 13.78 13.59 -2.78
CA ASP A 42 12.47 13.06 -3.16
C ASP A 42 12.24 13.42 -4.64
N PHE A 43 12.65 12.54 -5.54
CA PHE A 43 12.70 12.85 -6.97
C PHE A 43 11.32 12.94 -7.63
N ASP A 44 10.36 12.13 -7.19
CA ASP A 44 9.02 12.07 -7.78
C ASP A 44 7.95 12.83 -6.96
N GLY A 45 8.32 13.37 -5.80
CA GLY A 45 7.46 14.19 -4.96
C GLY A 45 6.45 13.35 -4.17
N ASP A 46 6.71 12.05 -4.04
CA ASP A 46 5.89 11.10 -3.31
C ASP A 46 6.21 11.07 -1.83
N GLY A 47 7.08 11.97 -1.37
CA GLY A 47 7.49 12.22 0.01
C GLY A 47 7.76 10.98 0.84
N TYR A 48 8.20 9.91 0.20
CA TYR A 48 9.19 9.00 0.73
C TYR A 48 10.56 9.42 0.19
N GLY A 49 11.60 9.28 0.99
CA GLY A 49 12.92 9.75 0.60
C GLY A 49 13.70 8.69 -0.17
N ASP A 50 14.44 9.10 -1.19
CA ASP A 50 15.16 8.21 -2.10
C ASP A 50 16.37 7.51 -1.46
N ASN A 51 16.85 8.00 -0.30
CA ASN A 51 18.04 7.46 0.33
C ASN A 51 17.68 6.17 1.05
N SER A 52 18.43 5.10 0.76
CA SER A 52 18.19 3.78 1.36
C SER A 52 19.01 3.56 2.64
N VAL A 53 20.12 4.29 2.78
CA VAL A 53 21.12 4.12 3.84
C VAL A 53 21.56 5.50 4.32
N PHE A 54 21.76 5.62 5.63
CA PHE A 54 22.23 6.84 6.30
C PHE A 54 23.36 6.49 7.27
N ASP A 55 24.38 7.33 7.33
CA ASP A 55 25.48 7.20 8.28
C ASP A 55 25.43 8.38 9.27
N PRO A 56 25.06 8.14 10.54
CA PRO A 56 24.80 9.21 11.51
C PRO A 56 26.04 9.97 11.99
N ASP A 57 27.23 9.35 11.94
CA ASP A 57 28.48 9.98 12.37
C ASP A 57 29.56 10.01 11.28
N GLY A 58 29.22 9.50 10.10
CA GLY A 58 30.05 9.51 8.91
C GLY A 58 31.16 8.47 8.97
N GLU A 59 31.91 8.35 7.87
CA GLU A 59 32.91 7.30 7.67
C GLU A 59 34.02 7.23 8.74
N ASP A 60 34.25 8.32 9.47
CA ASP A 60 35.26 8.41 10.55
C ASP A 60 34.68 8.11 11.95
N GLY A 61 33.36 7.92 12.06
CA GLY A 61 32.63 7.68 13.28
C GLY A 61 32.65 6.22 13.76
N PRO A 62 32.35 5.95 15.05
CA PRO A 62 32.22 4.60 15.58
C PRO A 62 30.92 3.88 15.17
N LEU A 63 29.89 4.60 14.72
CA LEU A 63 28.67 3.99 14.21
C LEU A 63 28.88 3.56 12.75
N GLY A 64 28.03 2.65 12.29
CA GLY A 64 28.05 2.17 10.91
C GLY A 64 26.81 2.65 10.17
N PRO A 65 26.76 2.44 8.84
CA PRO A 65 25.60 2.80 8.06
C PRO A 65 24.34 2.07 8.54
N GLU A 66 23.28 2.83 8.78
CA GLU A 66 21.95 2.37 9.17
C GLU A 66 20.97 2.48 7.99
N THR A 67 19.83 1.80 8.08
CA THR A 67 18.75 1.95 7.10
C THR A 67 18.11 3.33 7.26
N ALA A 68 17.95 4.06 6.16
CA ALA A 68 17.28 5.35 6.18
C ALA A 68 15.80 5.22 6.58
N PHE A 69 15.20 6.32 7.03
CA PHE A 69 13.80 6.37 7.42
C PHE A 69 12.89 6.24 6.18
N GLN A 70 12.09 5.17 6.12
CA GLN A 70 11.06 4.93 5.09
C GLN A 70 11.55 5.23 3.65
N PRO A 71 12.57 4.50 3.17
CA PRO A 71 13.15 4.75 1.87
C PRO A 71 12.15 4.38 0.76
N ASP A 72 12.11 5.21 -0.27
CA ASP A 72 11.34 4.93 -1.47
C ASP A 72 12.02 3.84 -2.31
N GLU A 73 11.27 2.77 -2.57
CA GLU A 73 11.70 1.68 -3.46
C GLU A 73 11.49 2.03 -4.94
N CYS A 74 10.49 2.86 -5.23
CA CYS A 74 10.05 3.26 -6.56
C CYS A 74 10.40 4.71 -6.91
N ARG A 75 11.61 5.17 -6.52
CA ARG A 75 12.29 6.49 -6.71
C ARG A 75 11.98 7.42 -7.90
N LYS A 76 11.29 6.97 -8.94
CA LYS A 76 10.94 7.75 -10.13
C LYS A 76 9.45 7.76 -10.42
N GLU A 77 8.69 6.99 -9.69
CA GLU A 77 7.28 6.71 -9.92
C GLU A 77 6.53 7.00 -8.65
N PHE A 78 5.85 8.14 -8.64
CA PHE A 78 5.07 8.58 -7.49
C PHE A 78 4.19 7.44 -6.95
N GLY A 79 4.37 7.14 -5.66
CA GLY A 79 3.64 6.11 -4.98
C GLY A 79 3.03 6.54 -3.65
N THR A 80 2.16 5.67 -3.14
CA THR A 80 1.62 5.80 -1.78
C THR A 80 1.61 4.47 -1.03
N SER A 81 2.20 3.43 -1.63
CA SER A 81 2.29 2.13 -1.00
C SER A 81 3.07 2.21 0.30
N VAL A 82 2.74 1.29 1.20
CA VAL A 82 3.41 1.09 2.46
C VAL A 82 3.77 -0.39 2.55
N PRO A 83 4.86 -0.75 3.23
CA PRO A 83 5.30 -2.12 3.27
C PRO A 83 4.30 -2.95 4.06
N PHE A 84 3.74 -3.98 3.42
CA PHE A 84 2.90 -4.94 4.10
C PHE A 84 3.75 -6.03 4.79
N THR A 85 4.83 -6.43 4.14
CA THR A 85 5.84 -7.38 4.63
C THR A 85 7.22 -6.70 4.73
N GLU A 86 8.18 -7.31 5.44
CA GLU A 86 9.54 -6.76 5.54
C GLU A 86 10.32 -6.76 4.21
N SER A 87 9.82 -7.49 3.21
CA SER A 87 10.39 -7.53 1.85
C SER A 87 9.83 -6.47 0.92
N GLU A 88 8.85 -5.69 1.34
CA GLU A 88 8.25 -4.62 0.56
C GLU A 88 8.79 -3.26 1.00
N GLY A 89 8.91 -2.33 0.06
CA GLY A 89 9.30 -0.95 0.29
C GLY A 89 8.14 0.04 0.32
N TYR A 90 8.48 1.28 0.66
CA TYR A 90 7.58 2.42 0.61
C TYR A 90 7.62 3.05 -0.79
N GLY A 91 6.62 3.87 -1.10
CA GLY A 91 6.67 4.80 -2.24
C GLY A 91 6.45 4.21 -3.62
N CYS A 92 5.90 3.00 -3.72
CA CYS A 92 5.48 2.44 -4.99
C CYS A 92 4.03 2.83 -5.35
N PRO A 93 3.70 2.83 -6.67
CA PRO A 93 2.34 3.07 -7.13
C PRO A 93 1.32 2.17 -6.42
N ASP A 94 0.27 2.80 -5.90
CA ASP A 94 -0.85 2.20 -5.17
C ASP A 94 -2.13 2.86 -5.70
N SER A 95 -2.74 2.17 -6.66
CA SER A 95 -3.76 2.73 -7.55
C SER A 95 -5.12 2.91 -6.87
N ASP A 96 -5.48 2.04 -5.92
CA ASP A 96 -6.73 2.14 -5.15
C ASP A 96 -6.56 2.73 -3.74
N GLY A 97 -5.31 2.91 -3.29
CA GLY A 97 -4.97 3.55 -2.03
C GLY A 97 -5.21 2.66 -0.82
N ASP A 98 -5.18 1.34 -0.98
CA ASP A 98 -5.33 0.39 0.12
C ASP A 98 -4.02 0.18 0.91
N GLY A 99 -2.91 0.71 0.40
CA GLY A 99 -1.59 0.64 0.98
C GLY A 99 -0.70 -0.45 0.41
N ARG A 100 -1.22 -1.33 -0.43
CA ARG A 100 -0.40 -2.29 -1.18
C ARG A 100 0.04 -1.68 -2.50
N SER A 101 1.28 -1.97 -2.91
CA SER A 101 1.73 -1.55 -4.23
C SER A 101 1.04 -2.37 -5.32
N ASP A 102 0.78 -1.77 -6.48
CA ASP A 102 0.15 -2.43 -7.64
C ASP A 102 0.89 -3.71 -8.08
N SER A 103 2.19 -3.78 -7.81
CA SER A 103 3.06 -4.93 -8.09
C SER A 103 2.83 -6.12 -7.15
N ASN A 104 2.43 -5.85 -5.90
CA ASN A 104 2.23 -6.85 -4.85
C ASN A 104 0.75 -7.08 -4.55
N ASP A 105 -0.12 -6.22 -5.07
CA ASP A 105 -1.54 -6.37 -4.97
C ASP A 105 -2.11 -7.30 -6.04
N ILE A 106 -3.00 -8.16 -5.57
CA ILE A 106 -3.75 -9.10 -6.37
C ILE A 106 -4.89 -8.40 -7.11
N CYS A 107 -5.45 -7.35 -6.52
CA CYS A 107 -6.52 -6.57 -7.09
C CYS A 107 -6.17 -5.07 -7.09
N PRO A 108 -5.21 -4.59 -7.93
CA PRO A 108 -4.65 -3.22 -7.89
C PRO A 108 -5.62 -2.04 -7.97
N TRP A 109 -6.90 -2.30 -8.23
CA TRP A 109 -7.94 -1.30 -8.42
C TRP A 109 -9.10 -1.47 -7.43
N ASP A 110 -9.05 -2.50 -6.56
CA ASP A 110 -10.10 -2.85 -5.62
C ASP A 110 -9.59 -2.80 -4.17
N PRO A 111 -9.85 -1.70 -3.45
CA PRO A 111 -9.24 -1.45 -2.15
C PRO A 111 -9.78 -2.34 -1.03
N ALA A 112 -10.74 -3.22 -1.34
CA ALA A 112 -11.26 -4.20 -0.40
C ALA A 112 -10.42 -5.49 -0.37
N ILE A 113 -9.55 -5.71 -1.36
CA ILE A 113 -8.82 -6.96 -1.54
C ILE A 113 -7.35 -6.66 -1.78
N THR A 114 -6.55 -6.75 -0.72
CA THR A 114 -5.09 -6.54 -0.72
C THR A 114 -4.28 -7.83 -0.84
N ASN A 115 -4.90 -8.98 -0.52
CA ASN A 115 -4.25 -10.27 -0.32
C ASN A 115 -5.18 -11.44 -0.70
N GLY A 116 -4.61 -12.60 -1.06
CA GLY A 116 -5.38 -13.75 -1.49
C GLY A 116 -4.66 -14.69 -2.46
N VAL A 117 -5.41 -15.58 -3.09
CA VAL A 117 -4.94 -16.44 -4.18
C VAL A 117 -5.85 -16.20 -5.38
N LEU A 118 -5.30 -15.96 -6.57
CA LEU A 118 -6.12 -15.70 -7.79
C LEU A 118 -6.71 -16.97 -8.43
N THR A 119 -6.25 -18.15 -8.02
CA THR A 119 -6.58 -19.42 -8.68
C THR A 119 -6.96 -20.50 -7.67
N GLY A 120 -7.88 -21.38 -8.06
CA GLY A 120 -8.36 -22.49 -7.23
C GLY A 120 -9.76 -22.24 -6.63
N PRO A 121 -10.25 -23.17 -5.80
CA PRO A 121 -11.60 -23.13 -5.24
C PRO A 121 -11.81 -21.99 -4.22
N ASN A 122 -10.72 -21.46 -3.63
CA ASN A 122 -10.72 -20.32 -2.72
C ASN A 122 -10.19 -19.05 -3.39
N ALA A 123 -10.33 -18.95 -4.72
CA ALA A 123 -9.81 -17.80 -5.45
C ALA A 123 -10.55 -16.51 -5.06
N VAL A 124 -9.79 -15.47 -4.76
CA VAL A 124 -10.35 -14.15 -4.51
C VAL A 124 -10.73 -13.50 -5.83
N LYS A 125 -11.89 -12.84 -5.87
CA LYS A 125 -12.42 -12.20 -7.07
C LYS A 125 -12.50 -10.69 -6.84
N CYS A 126 -11.66 -9.96 -7.56
CA CYS A 126 -11.68 -8.49 -7.57
C CYS A 126 -13.03 -7.97 -8.08
N ALA A 127 -13.62 -7.00 -7.37
CA ALA A 127 -14.81 -6.29 -7.79
C ALA A 127 -14.49 -5.26 -8.88
N ILE A 128 -13.31 -4.63 -8.79
CA ILE A 128 -12.79 -3.66 -9.76
C ILE A 128 -11.53 -4.26 -10.40
N THR A 129 -11.47 -4.26 -11.73
CA THR A 129 -10.38 -4.91 -12.49
C THR A 129 -9.63 -3.96 -13.42
N SER A 130 -9.96 -2.67 -13.39
CA SER A 130 -9.38 -1.67 -14.29
C SER A 130 -9.47 -0.28 -13.69
N ASP A 131 -8.58 0.61 -14.14
CA ASP A 131 -8.51 2.01 -13.73
C ASP A 131 -9.86 2.73 -13.81
N PRO A 132 -10.46 3.11 -12.66
CA PRO A 132 -11.71 3.88 -12.62
C PRO A 132 -11.58 5.31 -13.18
N SER A 133 -10.36 5.84 -13.28
CA SER A 133 -10.06 7.17 -13.80
C SER A 133 -10.05 7.21 -15.33
N LEU A 134 -9.79 6.08 -15.98
CA LEU A 134 -9.99 5.87 -17.41
C LEU A 134 -11.48 5.64 -17.69
N ASN A 135 -12.29 6.68 -17.49
CA ASN A 135 -13.61 6.70 -18.12
C ASN A 135 -13.40 6.59 -19.64
N THR A 136 -13.60 5.41 -20.20
CA THR A 136 -13.80 5.19 -21.65
C THR A 136 -15.16 5.73 -22.08
N GLY A 137 -15.42 6.99 -21.75
CA GLY A 137 -16.53 7.79 -22.23
C GLY A 137 -15.94 8.91 -23.04
N ASP A 138 -15.92 8.75 -24.37
CA ASP A 138 -15.74 9.84 -25.33
C ASP A 138 -16.68 10.99 -24.94
N GLY A 139 -16.10 12.03 -24.33
CA GLY A 139 -16.84 13.06 -23.62
C GLY A 139 -16.25 14.44 -23.88
N ASP A 140 -16.31 14.84 -25.15
CA ASP A 140 -16.33 16.21 -25.64
C ASP A 140 -15.20 17.12 -25.13
N GLY A 141 -14.14 17.21 -25.95
CA GLY A 141 -13.16 18.27 -25.85
C GLY A 141 -13.85 19.62 -26.06
N SER A 142 -14.32 20.20 -24.95
CA SER A 142 -14.85 21.56 -24.90
C SER A 142 -13.72 22.51 -25.25
N ALA A 143 -13.61 22.83 -26.54
CA ALA A 143 -12.76 23.87 -27.05
C ALA A 143 -13.24 25.20 -26.47
N LEU A 144 -12.59 25.63 -25.39
CA LEU A 144 -12.77 26.93 -24.76
C LEU A 144 -12.30 28.01 -25.75
N GLY A 145 -13.23 28.54 -26.54
CA GLY A 145 -12.99 29.67 -27.44
C GLY A 145 -12.77 30.95 -26.66
N PHE A 146 -11.52 31.30 -26.38
CA PHE A 146 -11.15 32.57 -25.76
C PHE A 146 -11.00 33.67 -26.83
N SER A 147 -11.92 34.64 -26.83
CA SER A 147 -11.79 35.86 -27.63
C SER A 147 -10.85 36.83 -26.92
N THR A 148 -9.83 37.28 -27.65
CA THR A 148 -8.65 37.97 -27.16
C THR A 148 -8.82 39.49 -27.04
N ASP A 149 -8.57 40.03 -25.84
CA ASP A 149 -8.28 41.46 -25.62
C ASP A 149 -7.12 41.68 -24.63
N SER A 150 -6.33 42.73 -24.85
CA SER A 150 -4.98 42.92 -24.26
C SER A 150 -4.94 43.20 -22.75
N THR A 151 -5.99 43.79 -22.18
CA THR A 151 -6.07 44.12 -20.74
C THR A 151 -6.49 42.92 -19.88
N THR A 152 -7.18 41.95 -20.49
CA THR A 152 -7.57 40.69 -19.83
C THR A 152 -6.38 39.76 -19.56
N PHE A 153 -5.25 39.86 -20.28
CA PHE A 153 -4.11 38.96 -20.07
C PHE A 153 -3.41 39.11 -18.71
N MET A 154 -3.30 40.31 -18.17
CA MET A 154 -2.69 40.50 -16.83
C MET A 154 -3.64 40.06 -15.71
N ALA A 155 -4.94 40.34 -15.84
CA ALA A 155 -5.93 39.95 -14.85
C ALA A 155 -6.21 38.42 -14.87
N LEU A 156 -6.34 37.84 -16.07
CA LEU A 156 -6.53 36.41 -16.24
C LEU A 156 -5.25 35.63 -15.93
N GLY A 157 -4.07 36.14 -16.30
CA GLY A 157 -2.79 35.54 -15.94
C GLY A 157 -2.57 35.48 -14.43
N GLY A 158 -2.90 36.55 -13.70
CA GLY A 158 -2.87 36.55 -12.23
C GLY A 158 -3.87 35.56 -11.61
N LEU A 159 -5.09 35.46 -12.16
CA LEU A 159 -6.09 34.49 -11.70
C LEU A 159 -5.69 33.05 -12.01
N ILE A 160 -5.09 32.79 -13.18
CA ILE A 160 -4.61 31.45 -13.56
C ILE A 160 -3.45 31.03 -12.66
N VAL A 161 -2.47 31.90 -12.40
CA VAL A 161 -1.36 31.60 -11.49
C VAL A 161 -1.88 31.35 -10.07
N LEU A 162 -2.85 32.13 -9.61
CA LEU A 162 -3.49 31.92 -8.30
C LEU A 162 -4.26 30.60 -8.25
N LEU A 163 -5.04 30.27 -9.29
CA LEU A 163 -5.76 28.99 -9.39
C LEU A 163 -4.81 27.79 -9.44
N LEU A 164 -3.74 27.87 -10.23
CA LEU A 164 -2.73 26.83 -10.32
C LEU A 164 -1.99 26.66 -9.00
N GLY A 165 -1.68 27.75 -8.29
CA GLY A 165 -1.13 27.68 -6.93
C GLY A 165 -2.08 26.99 -5.94
N LEU A 166 -3.39 27.30 -6.00
CA LEU A 166 -4.40 26.62 -5.17
C LEU A 166 -4.54 25.14 -5.52
N ILE A 167 -4.50 24.79 -6.80
CA ILE A 167 -4.53 23.41 -7.26
C ILE A 167 -3.28 22.67 -6.76
N PHE A 168 -2.10 23.27 -6.85
CA PHE A 168 -0.84 22.69 -6.39
C PHE A 168 -0.86 22.41 -4.87
N VAL A 169 -1.30 23.39 -4.07
CA VAL A 169 -1.49 23.20 -2.62
C VAL A 169 -2.51 22.09 -2.34
N ALA A 170 -3.60 22.01 -3.11
CA ALA A 170 -4.59 20.95 -2.97
C ALA A 170 -4.04 19.56 -3.34
N GLN A 171 -3.17 19.43 -4.35
CA GLN A 171 -2.53 18.16 -4.70
C GLN A 171 -1.58 17.67 -3.59
N ILE A 172 -0.75 18.56 -3.03
CA ILE A 172 0.16 18.22 -1.92
C ILE A 172 -0.62 17.79 -0.66
N ALA A 173 -1.68 18.52 -0.31
CA ALA A 173 -2.55 18.15 0.80
C ALA A 173 -3.24 16.80 0.58
N LYS A 174 -3.59 16.47 -0.67
CA LYS A 174 -4.21 15.19 -1.03
C LYS A 174 -3.22 14.02 -0.96
N ALA A 175 -1.98 14.22 -1.40
CA ALA A 175 -0.92 13.20 -1.34
C ALA A 175 -0.61 12.79 0.11
N SER A 176 -0.36 13.76 0.99
CA SER A 176 -0.10 13.49 2.42
C SER A 176 -1.29 12.83 3.13
N SER A 177 -2.52 13.24 2.80
CA SER A 177 -3.73 12.60 3.35
C SER A 177 -3.90 11.15 2.88
N LYS A 178 -3.56 10.85 1.62
CA LYS A 178 -3.63 9.50 1.07
C LYS A 178 -2.64 8.57 1.75
N ARG A 179 -1.38 9.00 1.92
CA ARG A 179 -0.34 8.22 2.61
C ARG A 179 -0.72 7.88 4.05
N LYS A 180 -1.30 8.84 4.78
CA LYS A 180 -1.76 8.56 6.14
C LYS A 180 -2.89 7.52 6.15
N ALA A 181 -3.83 7.63 5.23
CA ALA A 181 -4.95 6.70 5.13
C ALA A 181 -4.51 5.30 4.68
N SER A 182 -3.57 5.20 3.72
CA SER A 182 -3.01 3.93 3.27
C SER A 182 -2.16 3.27 4.36
N ALA A 183 -1.38 4.05 5.11
CA ALA A 183 -0.63 3.56 6.27
C ALA A 183 -1.55 3.01 7.38
N GLU A 184 -2.67 3.68 7.66
CA GLU A 184 -3.63 3.22 8.68
C GLU A 184 -4.31 1.89 8.24
N ARG A 185 -4.71 1.78 6.97
CA ARG A 185 -5.27 0.52 6.42
C ARG A 185 -4.28 -0.63 6.42
N ALA A 186 -3.03 -0.37 6.04
CA ALA A 186 -2.01 -1.40 6.08
C ALA A 186 -1.72 -1.88 7.52
N GLN A 187 -1.83 -0.99 8.52
CA GLN A 187 -1.76 -1.39 9.92
C GLN A 187 -2.94 -2.26 10.34
N GLU A 188 -4.16 -1.91 9.93
CA GLU A 188 -5.36 -2.75 10.14
C GLU A 188 -5.18 -4.15 9.52
N ALA A 189 -4.75 -4.22 8.27
CA ALA A 189 -4.54 -5.48 7.58
C ALA A 189 -3.42 -6.33 8.22
N LYS A 190 -2.35 -5.71 8.75
CA LYS A 190 -1.33 -6.44 9.54
C LYS A 190 -1.90 -7.04 10.82
N MET A 191 -2.78 -6.32 11.52
CA MET A 191 -3.45 -6.84 12.71
C MET A 191 -4.35 -8.03 12.36
N ASP A 192 -5.15 -7.92 11.29
CA ASP A 192 -6.04 -9.00 10.85
C ASP A 192 -5.27 -10.28 10.50
N ILE A 193 -4.11 -10.16 9.83
CA ILE A 193 -3.25 -11.31 9.57
C ILE A 193 -2.70 -11.90 10.86
N ALA A 194 -2.19 -11.07 11.79
CA ALA A 194 -1.68 -11.55 13.07
C ALA A 194 -2.76 -12.31 13.86
N PHE A 195 -4.01 -11.83 13.85
CA PHE A 195 -5.13 -12.53 14.47
C PHE A 195 -5.47 -13.85 13.77
N SER A 196 -5.39 -13.91 12.44
CA SER A 196 -5.62 -15.15 11.70
C SER A 196 -4.57 -16.22 12.01
N GLU A 197 -3.29 -15.85 12.15
CA GLU A 197 -2.21 -16.79 12.49
C GLU A 197 -2.37 -17.33 13.92
N GLU A 198 -2.76 -16.46 14.87
CA GLU A 198 -3.05 -16.86 16.25
C GLU A 198 -4.23 -17.84 16.31
N GLU A 199 -5.30 -17.59 15.53
CA GLU A 199 -6.46 -18.48 15.45
C GLU A 199 -6.08 -19.84 14.84
N GLU A 200 -5.27 -19.86 13.77
CA GLU A 200 -4.75 -21.11 13.21
C GLU A 200 -3.91 -21.90 14.22
N ARG A 201 -3.05 -21.20 14.98
CA ARG A 201 -2.26 -21.81 16.07
C ARG A 201 -3.18 -22.37 17.16
N ARG A 202 -4.20 -21.62 17.55
CA ARG A 202 -5.22 -22.07 18.52
C ARG A 202 -5.96 -23.31 18.03
N LEU A 203 -6.37 -23.34 16.76
CA LEU A 203 -7.03 -24.50 16.14
C LEU A 203 -6.11 -25.74 16.09
N ALA A 204 -4.83 -25.55 15.76
CA ALA A 204 -3.84 -26.64 15.78
C ALA A 204 -3.66 -27.24 17.18
N TRP A 205 -3.66 -26.40 18.22
CA TRP A 205 -3.63 -26.88 19.61
C TRP A 205 -4.92 -27.63 20.00
N ILE A 206 -6.09 -27.13 19.58
CA ILE A 206 -7.35 -27.83 19.79
C ILE A 206 -7.30 -29.24 19.20
N ASP A 207 -6.85 -29.39 17.95
CA ASP A 207 -6.73 -30.69 17.29
C ASP A 207 -5.77 -31.63 18.05
N HIS A 208 -4.62 -31.11 18.50
CA HIS A 208 -3.68 -31.86 19.34
C HIS A 208 -4.32 -32.36 20.65
N TYR A 209 -5.05 -31.50 21.37
CA TYR A 209 -5.72 -31.88 22.63
C TYR A 209 -6.85 -32.89 22.42
N VAL A 210 -7.64 -32.71 21.35
CA VAL A 210 -8.70 -33.66 20.96
C VAL A 210 -8.10 -35.03 20.62
N ALA A 211 -7.01 -35.06 19.84
CA ALA A 211 -6.30 -36.29 19.51
C ALA A 211 -5.67 -36.97 20.75
N ALA A 212 -5.24 -36.18 21.73
CA ALA A 212 -4.70 -36.67 23.01
C ALA A 212 -5.78 -37.09 24.02
N GLY A 213 -7.08 -36.87 23.73
CA GLY A 213 -8.18 -37.16 24.65
C GLY A 213 -8.32 -36.16 25.82
N GLN A 214 -7.62 -35.03 25.76
CA GLN A 214 -7.63 -33.94 26.75
C GLN A 214 -8.75 -32.94 26.44
N LEU A 215 -9.99 -33.36 26.70
CA LEU A 215 -11.19 -32.63 26.28
C LEU A 215 -11.47 -31.37 27.11
N ASP A 216 -10.94 -31.27 28.33
CA ASP A 216 -11.12 -30.10 29.19
C ASP A 216 -10.24 -28.93 28.71
N GLU A 217 -9.00 -29.21 28.32
CA GLU A 217 -8.06 -28.25 27.72
C GLU A 217 -8.55 -27.77 26.35
N ALA A 218 -9.07 -28.68 25.52
CA ALA A 218 -9.70 -28.31 24.24
C ALA A 218 -10.91 -27.40 24.46
N ARG A 219 -11.78 -27.70 25.44
CA ARG A 219 -12.93 -26.84 25.81
C ARG A 219 -12.51 -25.49 26.34
N ALA A 220 -11.41 -25.41 27.08
CA ALA A 220 -10.84 -24.14 27.54
C ALA A 220 -10.38 -23.26 26.37
N LEU A 221 -9.90 -23.88 25.29
CA LEU A 221 -9.60 -23.22 24.01
C LEU A 221 -10.83 -23.04 23.12
N GLY A 222 -12.06 -23.30 23.59
CA GLY A 222 -13.30 -23.05 22.86
C GLY A 222 -13.75 -24.18 21.92
N TRP A 223 -13.18 -25.38 22.04
CA TRP A 223 -13.69 -26.56 21.33
C TRP A 223 -15.04 -27.01 21.91
N SER A 224 -16.00 -27.31 21.03
CA SER A 224 -17.27 -27.94 21.36
C SER A 224 -17.44 -29.23 20.57
N GLU A 225 -18.01 -30.27 21.19
CA GLU A 225 -18.38 -31.48 20.47
C GLU A 225 -19.34 -31.15 19.33
N SER A 226 -19.01 -31.60 18.12
CA SER A 226 -19.93 -31.51 17.00
C SER A 226 -21.17 -32.33 17.33
N ALA A 227 -22.34 -31.69 17.35
CA ALA A 227 -23.59 -32.40 17.55
C ALA A 227 -23.69 -33.50 16.50
N PRO A 228 -24.08 -34.74 16.87
CA PRO A 228 -24.21 -35.82 15.91
C PRO A 228 -25.18 -35.38 14.80
N VAL A 229 -24.73 -35.53 13.56
CA VAL A 229 -25.54 -35.18 12.38
C VAL A 229 -26.89 -35.90 12.51
N PRO A 230 -28.04 -35.21 12.45
CA PRO A 230 -29.33 -35.86 12.52
C PRO A 230 -29.48 -36.95 11.45
N GLU A 231 -30.13 -38.08 11.77
CA GLU A 231 -30.25 -39.22 10.85
C GLU A 231 -30.77 -38.86 9.45
N TRP A 232 -31.71 -37.91 9.36
CA TRP A 232 -32.26 -37.47 8.07
C TRP A 232 -31.20 -36.87 7.14
N LYS A 233 -30.22 -36.15 7.70
CA LYS A 233 -29.14 -35.50 6.95
C LYS A 233 -28.04 -36.50 6.56
N GLN A 234 -27.86 -37.53 7.37
CA GLN A 234 -27.03 -38.68 7.01
C GLN A 234 -27.61 -39.43 5.81
N TYR A 235 -28.93 -39.65 5.81
CA TYR A 235 -29.63 -40.30 4.69
C TYR A 235 -29.58 -39.48 3.40
N GLU A 236 -29.64 -38.15 3.49
CA GLU A 236 -29.49 -37.24 2.36
C GLU A 236 -28.07 -37.26 1.75
N MET A 237 -27.03 -37.25 2.59
CA MET A 237 -25.64 -37.41 2.11
C MET A 237 -25.41 -38.76 1.45
N GLN A 238 -26.01 -39.83 1.99
CA GLN A 238 -25.89 -41.17 1.43
C GLN A 238 -26.54 -41.24 0.04
N GLN A 239 -27.71 -40.63 -0.13
CA GLN A 239 -28.34 -40.48 -1.45
C GLN A 239 -27.50 -39.64 -2.43
N GLN A 240 -26.85 -38.56 -1.98
CA GLN A 240 -25.96 -37.78 -2.85
C GLN A 240 -24.71 -38.56 -3.25
N ALA A 241 -24.11 -39.32 -2.34
CA ALA A 241 -22.98 -40.19 -2.63
C ALA A 241 -23.36 -41.32 -3.61
N ASP A 242 -24.53 -41.92 -3.43
CA ASP A 242 -25.09 -42.91 -4.34
C ASP A 242 -25.39 -42.30 -5.71
N GLN A 243 -25.93 -41.08 -5.78
CA GLN A 243 -26.14 -40.36 -7.03
C GLN A 243 -24.82 -40.03 -7.74
N ALA A 244 -23.80 -39.57 -7.00
CA ALA A 244 -22.46 -39.28 -7.52
C ALA A 244 -21.75 -40.56 -8.03
N GLY A 245 -21.92 -41.69 -7.33
CA GLY A 245 -21.44 -43.00 -7.76
C GLY A 245 -22.25 -43.63 -8.90
N ALA A 246 -23.51 -43.24 -9.07
CA ALA A 246 -24.39 -43.68 -10.15
C ALA A 246 -24.28 -42.80 -11.41
N VAL A 247 -23.53 -41.69 -11.38
CA VAL A 247 -23.19 -40.97 -12.61
C VAL A 247 -22.28 -41.88 -13.44
N PRO A 248 -22.71 -42.35 -14.62
CA PRO A 248 -21.84 -43.16 -15.48
C PRO A 248 -20.62 -42.30 -15.85
N THR A 249 -19.42 -42.80 -15.54
CA THR A 249 -18.18 -42.17 -15.98
C THR A 249 -18.24 -42.01 -17.50
N MET A 250 -18.38 -40.78 -17.98
CA MET A 250 -18.42 -40.48 -19.40
C MET A 250 -17.15 -41.04 -20.06
N LEU A 251 -17.28 -41.69 -21.22
CA LEU A 251 -16.18 -42.29 -21.98
C LEU A 251 -14.93 -41.37 -21.98
N ASP A 252 -13.80 -41.91 -21.52
CA ASP A 252 -12.48 -41.27 -21.65
C ASP A 252 -12.11 -41.18 -23.15
N LEU A 253 -12.26 -39.98 -23.72
CA LEU A 253 -11.97 -39.68 -25.12
C LEU A 253 -10.46 -39.72 -25.46
N ASN A 254 -9.56 -39.93 -24.47
CA ASN A 254 -8.12 -40.08 -24.72
C ASN A 254 -7.71 -41.52 -25.11
N LYS A 255 -8.67 -42.44 -25.25
CA LYS A 255 -8.46 -43.82 -25.71
C LYS A 255 -9.07 -44.14 -27.08
N LEU A 256 -9.39 -43.11 -27.88
CA LEU A 256 -9.79 -43.24 -29.29
C LEU A 256 -8.71 -42.68 -30.22
#